data_AF-A0A7V7B266-F1
#
_entry.id   AF-A0A7V7B266-F1
#
_cell.length_a   1.000
_cell.length_b   1.000
_cell.length_c   1.000
_cell.angle_alpha   90.00
_cell.angle_beta   90.00
_cell.angle_gamma   90.00
#
_symmetry.space_group_name_H-M   'P 1'
#
loop_
_entity.id
_entity.type
_entity.pdbx_description
1 polymer ?
#
loop_
_entity_poly.entity_id
_entity_poly.type
_entity_poly.pdbx_seq_one_letter_code
_entity_poly.pdbx_strand_id
1 'polypeptide(L)'
;MSKLSIKEIEAQFFSEVSIDEAILEQLRTDTRKGVINLLEKYDRQKQRAEQERLQFYDKLKFENELRNKGIKLIAGIDEVGRGPLAGPVVASAVILSDDFFLPGLTDSKKLSNQQRERFYEEITNQAQMVSVHFLSAAEIDRLNIYQATKKAMIHAVESLSVQPEHLLIDAMELPLSIQQTSIVKGDLKSASIAADLLQSMFVELKAVIPSRQLIDVLVVLKVTQL
;
A
#
# COMPACT_ATOMS: atom_id res chain seq x y z
N MET A 1 13.06 44.95 6.22
CA MET A 1 13.67 43.81 5.50
C MET A 1 13.08 43.74 4.10
N SER A 2 13.89 43.41 3.10
CA SER A 2 13.43 43.21 1.72
C SER A 2 12.30 42.18 1.69
N LYS A 3 11.14 42.54 1.13
CA LYS A 3 10.02 41.59 0.99
C LYS A 3 10.42 40.52 -0.02
N LEU A 4 10.44 39.26 0.41
CA LEU A 4 10.64 38.11 -0.47
C LEU A 4 9.68 38.21 -1.68
N SER A 5 10.20 37.92 -2.86
CA SER A 5 9.39 37.77 -4.06
C SER A 5 8.50 36.52 -3.94
N ILE A 6 7.40 36.51 -4.69
CA ILE A 6 6.47 35.37 -4.72
C ILE A 6 7.20 34.08 -5.15
N LYS A 7 8.15 34.19 -6.09
CA LYS A 7 8.95 33.07 -6.58
C LYS A 7 9.89 32.50 -5.51
N GLU A 8 10.48 33.35 -4.67
CA GLU A 8 11.32 32.91 -3.54
C GLU A 8 10.48 32.23 -2.46
N ILE A 9 9.28 32.76 -2.18
CA ILE A 9 8.34 32.15 -1.22
C ILE A 9 7.90 30.77 -1.72
N GLU A 10 7.54 30.65 -3.00
CA GLU A 10 7.17 29.38 -3.61
C GLU A 10 8.31 28.36 -3.55
N ALA A 11 9.54 28.76 -3.86
CA ALA A 11 10.71 27.90 -3.76
C ALA A 11 10.96 27.39 -2.33
N GLN A 12 10.73 28.22 -1.31
CA GLN A 12 10.84 27.81 0.08
C GLN A 12 9.72 26.85 0.48
N PHE A 13 8.47 27.13 0.08
CA PHE A 13 7.27 26.38 0.48
C PHE A 13 7.29 24.92 0.02
N PHE A 14 7.92 24.67 -1.13
CA PHE A 14 7.97 23.36 -1.77
C PHE A 14 9.39 22.79 -1.84
N SER A 15 10.30 23.30 -1.02
CA SER A 15 11.62 22.68 -0.81
C SER A 15 11.52 21.48 0.14
N GLU A 16 12.52 20.59 0.12
CA GLU A 16 12.62 19.47 1.07
C GLU A 16 12.94 19.92 2.50
N VAL A 17 13.31 21.19 2.68
CA VAL A 17 13.67 21.76 3.99
C VAL A 17 12.44 22.40 4.63
N SER A 18 12.24 22.13 5.92
CA SER A 18 11.22 22.82 6.72
C SER A 18 11.42 24.32 6.65
N ILE A 19 10.34 25.05 6.37
CA ILE A 19 10.34 26.50 6.51
C ILE A 19 10.56 26.91 7.95
N ASP A 20 11.31 27.99 8.14
CA ASP A 20 11.44 28.66 9.41
C ASP A 20 10.07 29.22 9.84
N GLU A 21 9.61 28.80 11.02
CA GLU A 21 8.33 29.22 11.59
C GLU A 21 8.25 30.76 11.71
N ALA A 22 9.38 31.45 11.95
CA ALA A 22 9.43 32.90 12.02
C ALA A 22 9.15 33.56 10.66
N ILE A 23 9.60 32.94 9.56
CA ILE A 23 9.30 33.40 8.19
C ILE A 23 7.83 33.14 7.87
N LEU A 24 7.30 31.98 8.27
CA LEU A 24 5.90 31.63 8.05
C LEU A 24 4.97 32.65 8.73
N GLU A 25 5.23 33.01 9.99
CA GLU A 25 4.47 34.02 10.73
C GLU A 25 4.53 35.40 10.06
N GLN A 26 5.70 35.80 9.53
CA GLN A 26 5.81 37.05 8.77
C GLN A 26 4.93 37.01 7.51
N LEU A 27 4.96 35.91 6.76
CA LEU A 27 4.18 35.74 5.54
C LEU A 27 2.67 35.76 5.81
N ARG A 28 2.20 35.25 6.97
CA ARG A 28 0.78 35.30 7.37
C ARG A 28 0.23 36.72 7.49
N THR A 29 1.10 37.72 7.69
CA THR A 29 0.73 39.14 7.72
C THR A 29 0.83 39.83 6.35
N ASP A 30 1.26 39.13 5.30
CA ASP A 30 1.43 39.68 3.96
C ASP A 30 0.08 39.89 3.26
N THR A 31 -0.15 41.10 2.75
CA THR A 31 -1.42 41.49 2.10
C THR A 31 -1.44 41.22 0.59
N ARG A 32 -0.33 40.79 -0.01
CA ARG A 32 -0.25 40.49 -1.45
C ARG A 32 -1.09 39.25 -1.76
N LYS A 33 -2.11 39.39 -2.62
CA LYS A 33 -2.99 38.28 -3.03
C LYS A 33 -2.25 37.00 -3.45
N GLY A 34 -1.13 37.14 -4.17
CA GLY A 34 -0.31 35.99 -4.57
C GLY A 34 0.32 35.24 -3.39
N VAL A 35 0.75 35.95 -2.35
CA VAL A 35 1.31 35.35 -1.13
C VAL A 35 0.21 34.69 -0.29
N ILE A 36 -0.95 35.35 -0.15
CA ILE A 36 -2.12 34.78 0.52
C ILE A 36 -2.53 33.46 -0.15
N ASN A 37 -2.67 33.43 -1.48
CA ASN A 37 -3.01 32.21 -2.21
C ASN A 37 -1.96 31.09 -2.04
N LEU A 38 -0.67 31.46 -2.00
CA LEU A 38 0.41 30.50 -1.75
C LEU A 38 0.34 29.92 -0.34
N LEU A 39 0.07 30.74 0.68
CA LEU A 39 -0.13 30.30 2.06
C LEU A 39 -1.32 29.36 2.18
N GLU A 40 -2.46 29.68 1.57
CA GLU A 40 -3.63 28.80 1.55
C GLU A 40 -3.34 27.45 0.87
N LYS A 41 -2.51 27.45 -0.18
CA LYS A 41 -2.07 26.21 -0.84
C LYS A 41 -1.16 25.40 0.07
N TYR A 42 -0.17 26.05 0.69
CA TYR A 42 0.78 25.43 1.62
C TYR A 42 0.07 24.85 2.85
N ASP A 43 -0.78 25.63 3.52
CA ASP A 43 -1.52 25.20 4.71
C ASP A 43 -2.43 24.00 4.38
N ARG A 44 -3.14 24.02 3.24
CA ARG A 44 -3.94 22.86 2.79
C ARG A 44 -3.08 21.63 2.53
N GLN A 45 -1.91 21.79 1.92
CA GLN A 45 -1.00 20.68 1.67
C GLN A 45 -0.45 20.10 2.98
N LYS A 46 -0.03 20.95 3.93
CA LYS A 46 0.46 20.56 5.26
C LYS A 46 -0.64 19.83 6.05
N GLN A 47 -1.86 20.35 6.06
CA GLN A 47 -3.01 19.71 6.71
C GLN A 47 -3.32 18.35 6.10
N ARG A 48 -3.32 18.25 4.76
CA ARG A 48 -3.53 16.98 4.07
C ARG A 48 -2.45 15.95 4.40
N ALA A 49 -1.18 16.35 4.38
CA ALA A 49 -0.07 15.47 4.71
C ALA A 49 -0.18 14.97 6.17
N GLU A 50 -0.55 15.83 7.10
CA GLU A 50 -0.77 15.43 8.50
C GLU A 50 -1.95 14.48 8.65
N GLN A 51 -3.05 14.71 7.94
CA GLN A 51 -4.19 13.79 7.92
C GLN A 51 -3.80 12.42 7.35
N GLU A 52 -3.06 12.39 6.23
CA GLU A 52 -2.56 11.14 5.63
C GLU A 52 -1.62 10.39 6.59
N ARG A 53 -0.78 11.13 7.35
CA ARG A 53 0.09 10.57 8.39
C ARG A 53 -0.71 9.95 9.54
N LEU A 54 -1.71 10.68 10.07
CA LEU A 54 -2.55 10.18 11.16
C LEU A 54 -3.37 8.95 10.73
N GLN A 55 -3.94 8.98 9.52
CA GLN A 55 -4.65 7.83 8.95
C GLN A 55 -3.73 6.62 8.78
N PHE A 56 -2.48 6.83 8.39
CA PHE A 56 -1.51 5.74 8.29
C PHE A 56 -1.20 5.12 9.65
N TYR A 57 -1.04 5.92 10.71
CA TYR A 57 -0.84 5.38 12.06
C TYR A 57 -2.05 4.61 12.59
N ASP A 58 -3.27 5.05 12.27
CA ASP A 58 -4.49 4.31 12.60
C ASP A 58 -4.54 2.94 11.89
N LYS A 59 -4.05 2.87 10.65
CA LYS A 59 -3.91 1.59 9.91
C LYS A 59 -2.89 0.64 10.50
N LEU A 60 -1.94 1.11 11.30
CA LEU A 60 -0.97 0.24 11.99
C LEU A 60 -1.52 -0.34 13.30
N LYS A 61 -2.80 -0.13 13.62
CA LYS A 61 -3.37 -0.53 14.91
C LYS A 61 -3.19 -2.02 15.19
N PHE A 62 -3.52 -2.90 14.23
CA PHE A 62 -3.44 -4.35 14.44
C PHE A 62 -1.98 -4.82 14.57
N GLU A 63 -1.10 -4.29 13.73
CA GLU A 63 0.32 -4.57 13.74
C GLU A 63 0.93 -4.13 15.08
N ASN A 64 0.59 -2.93 15.55
CA ASN A 64 1.08 -2.40 16.82
C ASN A 64 0.52 -3.16 18.03
N GLU A 65 -0.75 -3.58 18.00
CA GLU A 65 -1.32 -4.44 19.04
C GLU A 65 -0.57 -5.78 19.16
N LEU A 66 -0.12 -6.35 18.05
CA LEU A 66 0.69 -7.57 18.02
C LEU A 66 2.14 -7.33 18.43
N ARG A 67 2.77 -6.24 17.94
CA ARG A 67 4.13 -5.82 18.35
C ARG A 67 4.23 -5.57 19.85
N ASN A 68 3.21 -4.96 20.45
CA ASN A 68 3.14 -4.75 21.89
C ASN A 68 3.07 -6.07 22.70
N LYS A 69 2.69 -7.19 22.06
CA LYS A 69 2.73 -8.54 22.64
C LYS A 69 4.04 -9.28 22.35
N GLY A 70 5.00 -8.62 21.72
CA GLY A 70 6.31 -9.19 21.35
C GLY A 70 6.33 -9.92 20.01
N ILE A 71 5.24 -9.91 19.25
CA ILE A 71 5.16 -10.52 17.91
C ILE A 71 5.79 -9.56 16.90
N LYS A 72 6.79 -10.03 16.13
CA LYS A 72 7.56 -9.22 15.19
C LYS A 72 7.24 -9.55 13.74
N LEU A 73 7.10 -10.83 13.42
CA LEU A 73 6.88 -11.29 12.04
C LEU A 73 5.39 -11.40 11.76
N ILE A 74 4.79 -10.26 11.38
CA ILE A 74 3.34 -10.14 11.13
C ILE A 74 3.13 -10.04 9.61
N ALA A 75 2.45 -11.04 9.03
CA ALA A 75 2.15 -11.04 7.60
C ALA A 75 0.71 -10.54 7.36
N GLY A 76 0.57 -9.52 6.51
CA GLY A 76 -0.72 -9.12 5.93
C GLY A 76 -0.99 -9.91 4.65
N ILE A 77 -2.24 -10.32 4.45
CA ILE A 77 -2.68 -11.19 3.35
C ILE A 77 -4.04 -10.73 2.83
N ASP A 78 -4.14 -10.59 1.52
CA ASP A 78 -5.35 -10.28 0.76
C ASP A 78 -5.31 -11.00 -0.60
N GLU A 79 -6.32 -10.78 -1.42
CA GLU A 79 -6.35 -11.25 -2.80
C GLU A 79 -6.89 -10.24 -3.81
N VAL A 80 -6.55 -10.48 -5.08
CA VAL A 80 -7.19 -9.87 -6.23
C VAL A 80 -7.59 -10.94 -7.25
N GLY A 81 -8.57 -10.62 -8.10
CA GLY A 81 -8.98 -11.52 -9.19
C GLY A 81 -10.10 -12.50 -8.85
N ARG A 82 -10.82 -12.35 -7.72
CA ARG A 82 -12.00 -13.19 -7.41
C ARG A 82 -13.28 -12.85 -8.17
N GLY A 83 -13.44 -11.58 -8.55
CA GLY A 83 -14.65 -11.07 -9.21
C GLY A 83 -14.66 -11.16 -10.74
N PRO A 84 -13.53 -10.94 -11.46
CA PRO A 84 -13.50 -11.01 -12.92
C PRO A 84 -13.93 -12.38 -13.48
N LEU A 85 -14.50 -12.37 -14.69
CA LEU A 85 -14.91 -13.59 -15.41
C LEU A 85 -13.72 -14.39 -15.95
N ALA A 86 -12.57 -13.75 -16.16
CA ALA A 86 -11.37 -14.36 -16.71
C ALA A 86 -10.13 -13.80 -16.00
N GLY A 87 -9.06 -14.60 -16.00
CA GLY A 87 -7.80 -14.29 -15.36
C GLY A 87 -7.53 -15.15 -14.12
N PRO A 88 -6.33 -15.03 -13.54
CA PRO A 88 -5.98 -15.74 -12.33
C PRO A 88 -6.59 -15.08 -11.09
N VAL A 89 -6.58 -15.83 -9.99
CA VAL A 89 -6.63 -15.25 -8.65
C VAL A 89 -5.20 -15.10 -8.16
N VAL A 90 -4.90 -13.96 -7.56
CA VAL A 90 -3.57 -13.61 -7.07
C VAL A 90 -3.69 -13.26 -5.59
N ALA A 91 -2.78 -13.78 -4.79
CA ALA A 91 -2.63 -13.42 -3.39
C ALA A 91 -1.15 -13.14 -3.11
N SER A 92 -0.87 -12.33 -2.11
CA SER A 92 0.47 -12.11 -1.61
C SER A 92 0.51 -12.37 -0.11
N ALA A 93 1.71 -12.32 0.45
CA ALA A 93 1.90 -12.14 1.88
C ALA A 93 3.00 -11.09 2.08
N VAL A 94 2.71 -10.06 2.88
CA VAL A 94 3.62 -8.94 3.11
C VAL A 94 3.94 -8.81 4.59
N ILE A 95 5.22 -8.87 4.93
CA ILE A 95 5.74 -8.50 6.26
C ILE A 95 6.41 -7.14 6.13
N LEU A 96 5.88 -6.16 6.86
CA LEU A 96 6.39 -4.80 6.88
C LEU A 96 7.50 -4.66 7.93
N SER A 97 8.49 -3.80 7.66
CA SER A 97 9.47 -3.42 8.67
C SER A 97 8.82 -2.65 9.83
N ASP A 98 9.50 -2.59 10.98
CA ASP A 98 9.00 -1.85 12.15
C ASP A 98 8.97 -0.32 11.91
N ASP A 99 9.83 0.19 11.05
CA ASP A 99 9.92 1.59 10.64
C ASP A 99 9.13 1.91 9.35
N PHE A 100 8.35 0.95 8.83
CA PHE A 100 7.58 1.13 7.61
C PHE A 100 6.63 2.33 7.71
N PHE A 101 6.77 3.25 6.77
CA PHE A 101 6.00 4.48 6.74
C PHE A 101 5.61 4.86 5.32
N LEU A 102 4.31 4.80 5.03
CA LEU A 102 3.76 5.07 3.71
C LEU A 102 2.46 5.91 3.79
N PRO A 103 2.55 7.22 4.10
CA PRO A 103 1.40 8.09 4.13
C PRO A 103 0.62 8.09 2.82
N GLY A 104 -0.70 8.13 2.93
CA GLY A 104 -1.59 8.08 1.77
C GLY A 104 -1.83 6.66 1.25
N LEU A 105 -1.22 5.62 1.82
CA LEU A 105 -1.64 4.23 1.63
C LEU A 105 -3.09 4.08 2.13
N THR A 106 -4.04 4.23 1.22
CA THR A 106 -5.48 4.21 1.47
C THR A 106 -6.14 3.17 0.58
N ASP A 107 -7.48 3.19 0.51
CA ASP A 107 -8.26 2.39 -0.45
C ASP A 107 -7.61 2.44 -1.83
N SER A 108 -7.09 1.29 -2.29
CA SER A 108 -6.35 1.18 -3.54
C SER A 108 -7.20 1.63 -4.73
N LYS A 109 -8.53 1.51 -4.64
CA LYS A 109 -9.49 1.95 -5.66
C LYS A 109 -9.53 3.46 -5.85
N LYS A 110 -9.14 4.23 -4.82
CA LYS A 110 -9.05 5.69 -4.87
C LYS A 110 -7.71 6.21 -5.37
N LEU A 111 -6.69 5.35 -5.41
CA LEU A 111 -5.37 5.71 -5.91
C LEU A 111 -5.37 5.75 -7.43
N SER A 112 -4.70 6.77 -8.00
CA SER A 112 -4.40 6.78 -9.44
C SER A 112 -3.39 5.69 -9.79
N ASN A 113 -3.34 5.28 -11.07
CA ASN A 113 -2.35 4.28 -11.53
C ASN A 113 -0.91 4.67 -11.17
N GLN A 114 -0.56 5.95 -11.35
CA GLN A 114 0.77 6.46 -11.00
C GLN A 114 1.05 6.37 -9.49
N GLN A 115 0.06 6.66 -8.64
CA GLN A 115 0.23 6.51 -7.18
C GLN A 115 0.38 5.05 -6.78
N ARG A 116 -0.38 4.16 -7.41
CA ARG A 116 -0.31 2.73 -7.18
C ARG A 116 1.06 2.17 -7.58
N GLU A 117 1.59 2.54 -8.75
CA GLU A 117 2.94 2.15 -9.21
C GLU A 117 4.01 2.63 -8.23
N ARG A 118 3.96 3.90 -7.83
CA ARG A 118 4.89 4.46 -6.84
C ARG A 118 4.82 3.70 -5.51
N PHE A 119 3.62 3.45 -4.99
CA PHE A 119 3.45 2.74 -3.73
C PHE A 119 3.88 1.27 -3.82
N TYR A 120 3.66 0.62 -4.96
CA TYR A 120 4.19 -0.72 -5.20
C TYR A 120 5.73 -0.74 -5.07
N GLU A 121 6.42 0.22 -5.69
CA GLU A 121 7.89 0.33 -5.57
C GLU A 121 8.33 0.65 -4.14
N GLU A 122 7.67 1.61 -3.47
CA GLU A 122 7.98 1.98 -2.09
C GLU A 122 7.77 0.81 -1.11
N ILE A 123 6.67 0.05 -1.25
CA ILE A 123 6.43 -1.17 -0.47
C ILE A 123 7.51 -2.21 -0.76
N THR A 124 7.84 -2.45 -2.02
CA THR A 124 8.86 -3.44 -2.40
C THR A 124 10.22 -3.12 -1.79
N ASN A 125 10.56 -1.83 -1.70
CA ASN A 125 11.84 -1.37 -1.16
C ASN A 125 11.89 -1.34 0.38
N GLN A 126 10.76 -1.12 1.05
CA GLN A 126 10.70 -0.95 2.51
C GLN A 126 10.18 -2.18 3.26
N ALA A 127 9.40 -3.04 2.61
CA ALA A 127 8.88 -4.25 3.23
C ALA A 127 10.03 -5.18 3.61
N GLN A 128 9.91 -5.82 4.77
CA GLN A 128 10.88 -6.79 5.23
C GLN A 128 10.84 -8.05 4.36
N MET A 129 9.63 -8.50 3.99
CA MET A 129 9.42 -9.66 3.12
C MET A 129 8.14 -9.49 2.30
N VAL A 130 8.19 -9.95 1.05
CA VAL A 130 7.04 -10.04 0.17
C VAL A 130 7.10 -11.38 -0.55
N SER A 131 5.99 -12.08 -0.59
CA SER A 131 5.78 -13.23 -1.46
C SER A 131 4.49 -13.03 -2.24
N VAL A 132 4.45 -13.56 -3.45
CA VAL A 132 3.30 -13.44 -4.35
C VAL A 132 3.04 -14.81 -4.95
N HIS A 133 1.77 -15.21 -4.99
CA HIS A 133 1.35 -16.42 -5.68
C HIS A 133 0.04 -16.21 -6.44
N PHE A 134 -0.06 -16.80 -7.62
CA PHE A 134 -1.29 -16.82 -8.39
C PHE A 134 -1.75 -18.25 -8.68
N LEU A 135 -3.05 -18.44 -8.89
CA LEU A 135 -3.61 -19.66 -9.48
C LEU A 135 -4.35 -19.31 -10.76
N SER A 136 -4.14 -20.14 -11.77
CA SER A 136 -4.73 -19.98 -13.10
C SER A 136 -6.26 -20.17 -13.10
N ALA A 137 -6.92 -19.66 -14.14
CA ALA A 137 -8.36 -19.91 -14.36
C ALA A 137 -8.68 -21.42 -14.40
N ALA A 138 -7.82 -22.25 -15.00
CA ALA A 138 -7.99 -23.70 -15.03
C ALA A 138 -7.86 -24.35 -13.64
N GLU A 139 -7.16 -23.74 -12.68
CA GLU A 139 -7.14 -24.18 -11.29
C GLU A 139 -8.39 -23.70 -10.54
N ILE A 140 -8.85 -22.48 -10.81
CA ILE A 140 -10.11 -21.95 -10.28
C ILE A 140 -11.28 -22.85 -10.69
N ASP A 141 -11.37 -23.24 -11.96
CA ASP A 141 -12.43 -24.13 -12.45
C ASP A 141 -12.42 -25.49 -11.77
N ARG A 142 -11.24 -26.01 -11.41
CA ARG A 142 -11.09 -27.29 -10.72
C ARG A 142 -11.42 -27.23 -9.24
N LEU A 143 -11.11 -26.11 -8.57
CA LEU A 143 -11.19 -25.98 -7.11
C LEU A 143 -12.42 -25.22 -6.64
N ASN A 144 -13.06 -24.43 -7.51
CA ASN A 144 -13.86 -23.24 -7.22
C ASN A 144 -13.04 -22.03 -6.73
N ILE A 145 -13.61 -20.83 -6.88
CA ILE A 145 -12.90 -19.58 -6.59
C ILE A 145 -12.51 -19.43 -5.11
N TYR A 146 -13.34 -19.91 -4.18
CA TYR A 146 -13.04 -19.79 -2.75
C TYR A 146 -11.84 -20.65 -2.35
N GLN A 147 -11.78 -21.90 -2.81
CA GLN A 147 -10.66 -22.79 -2.52
C GLN A 147 -9.40 -22.39 -3.28
N ALA A 148 -9.54 -21.88 -4.51
CA ALA A 148 -8.42 -21.32 -5.25
C ALA A 148 -7.80 -20.11 -4.52
N THR A 149 -8.62 -19.17 -4.02
CA THR A 149 -8.13 -18.06 -3.19
C THR A 149 -7.36 -18.57 -1.96
N LYS A 150 -7.96 -19.49 -1.18
CA LYS A 150 -7.27 -20.06 -0.02
C LYS A 150 -5.93 -20.68 -0.38
N LYS A 151 -5.90 -21.45 -1.46
CA LYS A 151 -4.67 -22.12 -1.91
C LYS A 151 -3.62 -21.10 -2.37
N ALA A 152 -4.00 -20.03 -3.08
CA ALA A 152 -3.09 -18.94 -3.43
C ALA A 152 -2.50 -18.25 -2.18
N MET A 153 -3.34 -17.91 -1.20
CA MET A 153 -2.91 -17.29 0.06
C MET A 153 -1.98 -18.21 0.87
N ILE A 154 -2.32 -19.49 1.00
CA ILE A 154 -1.47 -20.49 1.68
C ILE A 154 -0.09 -20.53 1.02
N HIS A 155 -0.05 -20.64 -0.31
CA HIS A 155 1.22 -20.70 -1.00
C HIS A 155 2.02 -19.40 -0.93
N ALA A 156 1.36 -18.25 -0.90
CA ALA A 156 2.03 -16.97 -0.64
C ALA A 156 2.71 -17.01 0.75
N VAL A 157 1.99 -17.40 1.81
CA VAL A 157 2.56 -17.53 3.16
C VAL A 157 3.73 -18.52 3.21
N GLU A 158 3.56 -19.70 2.62
CA GLU A 158 4.58 -20.76 2.59
C GLU A 158 5.83 -20.37 1.79
N SER A 159 5.71 -19.43 0.85
CA SER A 159 6.81 -18.93 0.02
C SER A 159 7.62 -17.80 0.68
N LEU A 160 7.21 -17.32 1.86
CA LEU A 160 8.02 -16.38 2.62
C LEU A 160 9.33 -17.04 3.07
N SER A 161 10.44 -16.31 2.99
CA SER A 161 11.76 -16.82 3.38
C SER A 161 11.88 -17.12 4.88
N VAL A 162 11.00 -16.53 5.69
CA VAL A 162 10.86 -16.80 7.13
C VAL A 162 9.38 -16.98 7.45
N GLN A 163 9.09 -17.93 8.33
CA GLN A 163 7.73 -18.19 8.78
C GLN A 163 7.19 -17.00 9.60
N PRO A 164 6.00 -16.46 9.27
CA PRO A 164 5.32 -15.47 10.11
C PRO A 164 4.95 -16.05 11.47
N GLU A 165 4.95 -15.20 12.48
CA GLU A 165 4.45 -15.50 13.82
C GLU A 165 2.92 -15.29 13.90
N HIS A 166 2.39 -14.35 13.11
CA HIS A 166 0.97 -14.04 13.06
C HIS A 166 0.51 -13.58 11.67
N LEU A 167 -0.72 -13.95 11.28
CA LEU A 167 -1.34 -13.57 10.02
C LEU A 167 -2.48 -12.58 10.25
N LEU A 168 -2.48 -11.46 9.51
CA LEU A 168 -3.61 -10.54 9.39
C LEU A 168 -4.23 -10.77 8.00
N ILE A 169 -5.48 -11.20 7.94
CA ILE A 169 -6.10 -11.69 6.69
C ILE A 169 -7.40 -10.92 6.42
N ASP A 170 -7.61 -10.43 5.19
CA ASP A 170 -8.91 -9.84 4.84
C ASP A 170 -10.01 -10.90 4.77
N ALA A 171 -10.95 -10.81 5.70
CA ALA A 171 -12.20 -11.58 5.75
C ALA A 171 -12.11 -13.10 5.50
N MET A 172 -10.96 -13.74 5.78
CA MET A 172 -10.77 -15.18 5.62
C MET A 172 -9.96 -15.82 6.76
N GLU A 173 -10.05 -17.14 6.86
CA GLU A 173 -9.24 -18.00 7.74
C GLU A 173 -8.60 -19.12 6.91
N LEU A 174 -7.29 -19.31 7.13
CA LEU A 174 -6.49 -20.33 6.44
C LEU A 174 -6.26 -21.53 7.38
N PRO A 175 -6.22 -22.76 6.83
CA PRO A 175 -5.94 -23.97 7.59
C PRO A 175 -4.43 -24.11 7.88
N LEU A 176 -3.82 -23.08 8.47
CA LEU A 176 -2.41 -23.04 8.86
C LEU A 176 -2.30 -23.08 10.39
N SER A 177 -1.20 -23.64 10.91
CA SER A 177 -0.93 -23.66 12.36
C SER A 177 -0.43 -22.32 12.92
N ILE A 178 -0.35 -21.29 12.09
CA ILE A 178 0.10 -19.94 12.46
C ILE A 178 -1.08 -19.20 13.08
N GLN A 179 -0.84 -18.42 14.14
CA GLN A 179 -1.89 -17.60 14.72
C GLN A 179 -2.40 -16.60 13.68
N GLN A 180 -3.71 -16.38 13.65
CA GLN A 180 -4.32 -15.55 12.62
C GLN A 180 -5.42 -14.67 13.19
N THR A 181 -5.64 -13.52 12.55
CA THR A 181 -6.74 -12.62 12.83
C THR A 181 -7.39 -12.26 11.51
N SER A 182 -8.65 -12.66 11.35
CA SER A 182 -9.47 -12.26 10.22
C SER A 182 -10.02 -10.86 10.48
N ILE A 183 -9.81 -9.94 9.54
CA ILE A 183 -10.23 -8.54 9.65
C ILE A 183 -11.20 -8.26 8.51
N VAL A 184 -12.42 -7.82 8.84
CA VAL A 184 -13.37 -7.37 7.82
C VAL A 184 -12.94 -6.00 7.28
N LYS A 185 -12.73 -5.90 5.96
CA LYS A 185 -12.18 -4.71 5.29
C LYS A 185 -10.76 -4.43 5.79
N GLY A 186 -9.92 -5.46 5.76
CA GLY A 186 -8.56 -5.45 6.24
C GLY A 186 -7.71 -4.40 5.54
N ASP A 187 -7.86 -4.24 4.22
CA ASP A 187 -7.22 -3.22 3.39
C ASP A 187 -7.40 -1.79 3.92
N LEU A 188 -8.56 -1.52 4.55
CA LEU A 188 -8.84 -0.21 5.13
C LEU A 188 -8.27 -0.03 6.54
N LYS A 189 -7.93 -1.10 7.25
CA LYS A 189 -7.63 -1.07 8.69
C LYS A 189 -6.24 -1.58 9.09
N SER A 190 -5.56 -2.30 8.21
CA SER A 190 -4.24 -2.87 8.41
C SER A 190 -3.32 -2.39 7.30
N ALA A 191 -2.15 -1.87 7.68
CA ALA A 191 -1.14 -1.43 6.73
C ALA A 191 -0.54 -2.61 5.96
N SER A 192 -0.35 -3.76 6.61
CA SER A 192 0.20 -4.96 5.95
C SER A 192 -0.78 -5.55 4.96
N ILE A 193 -2.09 -5.59 5.26
CA ILE A 193 -3.13 -6.03 4.30
C ILE A 193 -3.26 -5.02 3.15
N ALA A 194 -3.20 -3.71 3.43
CA ALA A 194 -3.24 -2.70 2.36
C ALA A 194 -2.02 -2.79 1.43
N ALA A 195 -0.84 -3.06 1.99
CA ALA A 195 0.38 -3.26 1.23
C ALA A 195 0.32 -4.56 0.40
N ASP A 196 -0.25 -5.62 0.97
CA ASP A 196 -0.53 -6.87 0.28
C ASP A 196 -1.39 -6.65 -0.96
N LEU A 197 -2.54 -6.00 -0.80
CA LEU A 197 -3.45 -5.71 -1.90
C LEU A 197 -2.73 -5.00 -3.06
N LEU A 198 -1.87 -4.01 -2.76
CA LEU A 198 -1.06 -3.37 -3.79
C LEU A 198 -0.04 -4.32 -4.41
N GLN A 199 0.67 -5.14 -3.64
CA GLN A 199 1.60 -6.13 -4.21
C GLN A 199 0.89 -7.11 -5.14
N SER A 200 -0.29 -7.60 -4.73
CA SER A 200 -1.15 -8.48 -5.52
C SER A 200 -1.71 -7.83 -6.81
N MET A 201 -2.03 -6.53 -6.79
CA MET A 201 -2.52 -5.81 -7.98
C MET A 201 -1.46 -5.65 -9.08
N PHE A 202 -0.17 -5.58 -8.70
CA PHE A 202 0.95 -5.35 -9.62
C PHE A 202 1.63 -6.64 -10.08
N VAL A 203 0.94 -7.76 -9.91
CA VAL A 203 1.42 -9.06 -10.37
C VAL A 203 1.25 -9.15 -11.88
N GLU A 204 2.14 -8.43 -12.59
CA GLU A 204 2.62 -8.77 -13.93
C GLU A 204 3.74 -7.83 -14.42
N LEU A 205 4.92 -8.41 -14.76
CA LEU A 205 5.90 -7.93 -15.77
C LEU A 205 7.28 -8.66 -15.71
N LYS A 206 7.67 -9.30 -14.60
CA LYS A 206 9.04 -9.85 -14.46
C LYS A 206 9.18 -11.35 -14.15
N ALA A 207 8.15 -12.02 -13.62
CA ALA A 207 8.30 -13.37 -13.06
C ALA A 207 7.85 -14.52 -14.00
N VAL A 208 7.16 -14.25 -15.12
CA VAL A 208 6.55 -15.31 -15.95
C VAL A 208 7.29 -15.56 -17.28
N ILE A 209 8.27 -14.73 -17.69
CA ILE A 209 8.97 -14.92 -18.97
C ILE A 209 10.50 -14.85 -18.78
N PRO A 210 11.18 -15.97 -18.53
CA PRO A 210 12.58 -16.09 -18.88
C PRO A 210 12.66 -16.24 -20.41
N SER A 211 13.10 -15.19 -21.10
CA SER A 211 13.53 -15.20 -22.51
C SER A 211 12.47 -15.43 -23.62
N ARG A 212 12.38 -14.44 -24.52
CA ARG A 212 11.93 -14.51 -25.93
C ARG A 212 10.84 -15.53 -26.29
N GLN A 213 9.58 -15.19 -26.01
CA GLN A 213 8.46 -15.39 -26.94
C GLN A 213 7.35 -14.42 -26.50
N LEU A 214 7.30 -13.26 -27.16
CA LEU A 214 6.17 -12.35 -27.06
C LEU A 214 5.01 -12.99 -27.79
N ILE A 215 4.03 -13.51 -27.05
CA ILE A 215 2.58 -13.54 -27.30
C ILE A 215 2.02 -14.32 -26.10
N ASP A 216 1.05 -13.69 -25.42
CA ASP A 216 0.26 -14.16 -24.29
C ASP A 216 0.77 -13.84 -22.86
N VAL A 217 -0.20 -13.32 -22.10
CA VAL A 217 -0.21 -12.95 -20.67
C VAL A 217 0.35 -11.54 -20.37
N LEU A 218 -0.44 -10.55 -20.80
CA LEU A 218 -0.49 -9.17 -20.29
C LEU A 218 -1.80 -8.98 -19.46
N VAL A 219 -2.00 -9.75 -18.40
CA VAL A 219 -2.85 -9.38 -17.25
C VAL A 219 -2.20 -8.26 -16.42
N VAL A 220 -2.06 -7.06 -17.02
CA VAL A 220 -2.33 -5.87 -16.22
C VAL A 220 -3.75 -6.08 -15.73
N LEU A 221 -3.91 -6.42 -14.45
CA LEU A 221 -5.21 -6.49 -13.81
C LEU A 221 -5.86 -5.11 -13.98
N LYS A 222 -6.58 -4.92 -15.08
CA LYS A 222 -7.68 -3.95 -15.26
C LYS A 222 -8.85 -4.32 -14.33
N VAL A 223 -8.55 -4.88 -13.16
CA VAL A 223 -9.51 -5.17 -12.10
C VAL A 223 -9.65 -3.89 -11.30
N THR A 224 -10.28 -2.89 -11.90
CA THR A 224 -10.92 -1.76 -11.19
C THR A 224 -11.79 -0.86 -12.08
N GLN A 225 -12.05 -1.21 -13.34
CA GLN A 225 -13.03 -0.46 -14.15
C GLN A 225 -13.97 -1.38 -14.92
N LEU A 226 -14.94 -1.94 -14.21
CA LEU A 226 -16.30 -2.17 -14.69
C LEU A 226 -17.27 -1.77 -13.58
#